data_AF-A0A413UHI7-F1
#
_entry.id   AF-A0A413UHI7-F1
#
_cell.length_a   1.000
_cell.length_b   1.000
_cell.length_c   1.000
_cell.angle_alpha   90.00
_cell.angle_beta   90.00
_cell.angle_gamma   90.00
#
_symmetry.space_group_name_H-M   'P 1'
#
loop_
_entity.id
_entity.type
_entity.pdbx_description
1 polymer ?
#
loop_
_entity_poly.entity_id
_entity_poly.type
_entity_poly.pdbx_seq_one_letter_code
_entity_poly.pdbx_strand_id
1 'polypeptide(L)'
;MDTIEDILADCNEVFRYDETRPQDRAHAYLKEHRVCRGYDDTAMERAAQDMIERAYTVGRMESSEAVARETARIIAGGIAKELETDVR
;
A
#
# COMPACT_ATOMS: atom_id res chain seq x y z
N MET A 1 2.76 -3.18 8.70
CA MET A 1 2.22 -3.21 7.33
C MET A 1 2.13 -1.77 6.93
N ASP A 2 2.68 -1.38 5.78
CA ASP A 2 2.49 -0.02 5.28
C ASP A 2 1.01 0.30 5.14
N THR A 3 0.65 1.54 5.43
CA THR A 3 -0.62 2.11 4.99
C THR A 3 -0.41 3.06 3.81
N ILE A 4 -1.50 3.48 3.17
CA ILE A 4 -1.41 4.49 2.12
C ILE A 4 -0.90 5.82 2.66
N GLU A 5 -1.18 6.17 3.91
CA GLU A 5 -0.68 7.38 4.56
C GLU A 5 0.84 7.35 4.75
N ASP A 6 1.42 6.19 5.11
CA ASP A 6 2.87 6.03 5.23
C ASP A 6 3.55 6.29 3.88
N ILE A 7 2.99 5.74 2.80
CA ILE A 7 3.53 5.93 1.44
C ILE A 7 3.37 7.39 0.98
N LEU A 8 2.25 8.05 1.31
CA LEU A 8 2.07 9.46 1.00
C LEU A 8 3.00 10.38 1.81
N ALA A 9 3.35 10.00 3.04
CA ALA A 9 4.36 10.69 3.82
C ALA A 9 5.74 10.58 3.16
N ASP A 10 6.12 9.39 2.71
CA ASP A 10 7.36 9.16 1.97
C ASP A 10 7.40 9.95 0.64
N CYS A 11 6.29 9.97 -0.11
CA CYS A 11 6.14 10.80 -1.30
C CYS A 11 6.40 12.29 -0.98
N ASN A 12 5.81 12.80 0.10
CA ASN A 12 6.02 14.17 0.51
C ASN A 12 7.48 14.41 0.94
N GLU A 13 8.08 13.51 1.71
CA GLU A 13 9.46 13.68 2.16
C GLU A 13 10.44 13.77 0.99
N VAL A 14 10.26 12.93 -0.04
CA VAL A 14 11.15 12.93 -1.21
C VAL A 14 10.84 14.07 -2.18
N PHE A 15 9.56 14.34 -2.48
CA PHE A 15 9.16 15.17 -3.62
C PHE A 15 8.64 16.57 -3.27
N ARG A 16 8.34 16.89 -2.00
CA ARG A 16 7.85 18.23 -1.62
C ARG A 16 8.86 19.30 -1.99
N TYR A 17 8.39 20.52 -2.26
CA TYR A 17 9.32 21.65 -2.39
C TYR A 17 10.06 21.89 -1.06
N ASP A 18 11.38 22.05 -1.15
CA ASP A 18 12.29 22.34 -0.04
C ASP A 18 13.59 22.94 -0.60
N GLU A 19 14.46 23.45 0.27
CA GLU A 19 15.80 23.91 -0.13
C GLU A 19 16.73 22.74 -0.49
N THR A 20 16.52 21.57 0.11
CA THR A 20 17.25 20.34 -0.21
C THR A 20 16.76 19.77 -1.54
N ARG A 21 17.69 19.41 -2.42
CA ARG A 21 17.35 18.85 -3.73
C ARG A 21 16.61 17.51 -3.57
N PRO A 22 15.51 17.27 -4.30
CA PRO A 22 14.78 16.01 -4.26
C PRO A 22 15.66 14.76 -4.50
N GLN A 23 16.71 14.89 -5.34
CA GLN A 23 17.67 13.80 -5.57
C GLN A 23 18.44 13.39 -4.31
N ASP A 24 18.85 14.34 -3.47
CA ASP A 24 19.59 14.07 -2.24
C ASP A 24 18.69 13.38 -1.20
N ARG A 25 17.42 13.80 -1.12
CA ARG A 25 16.42 13.15 -0.28
C ARG A 25 16.03 11.76 -0.80
N ALA A 26 15.93 11.58 -2.11
CA ALA A 26 15.72 10.26 -2.69
C ALA A 26 16.87 9.31 -2.31
N HIS A 27 18.12 9.78 -2.26
CA HIS A 27 19.23 8.97 -1.76
C HIS A 27 19.08 8.59 -0.28
N ALA A 28 18.63 9.50 0.57
CA ALA A 28 18.33 9.22 1.98
C ALA A 28 17.22 8.17 2.10
N TYR A 29 16.12 8.36 1.38
CA TYR A 29 15.00 7.44 1.29
C TYR A 29 15.45 6.01 0.91
N LEU A 30 16.20 5.86 -0.19
CA LEU A 30 16.68 4.54 -0.61
C LEU A 30 17.51 3.84 0.48
N LYS A 31 18.31 4.60 1.23
CA LYS A 31 19.11 4.08 2.34
C LYS A 31 18.24 3.65 3.52
N GLU A 32 17.28 4.49 3.91
CA GLU A 32 16.38 4.25 5.05
C GLU A 32 15.46 3.04 4.79
N HIS A 33 14.88 2.96 3.60
CA HIS A 33 14.00 1.88 3.17
C HIS A 33 14.74 0.66 2.61
N ARG A 34 16.08 0.71 2.57
CA ARG A 34 16.97 -0.36 2.05
C ARG A 34 16.63 -0.77 0.63
N VAL A 35 16.21 0.19 -0.19
CA VAL A 35 15.88 -0.02 -1.59
C VAL A 35 17.17 -0.06 -2.40
N CYS A 36 17.40 -1.19 -3.06
CA CYS A 36 18.53 -1.34 -3.95
C CYS A 36 18.32 -0.54 -5.24
N ARG A 37 19.39 0.06 -5.75
CA ARG A 37 19.40 0.80 -7.01
C ARG A 37 20.45 0.18 -7.94
N GLY A 38 20.12 0.07 -9.22
CA GLY A 38 21.09 -0.28 -10.24
C GLY A 38 22.01 0.90 -10.60
N TYR A 39 22.80 0.71 -11.66
CA TYR A 39 23.73 1.72 -12.16
C TYR A 39 23.07 2.73 -13.10
N ASP A 40 22.00 2.34 -13.79
CA ASP A 40 21.39 3.10 -14.88
C ASP A 40 20.18 3.95 -14.44
N ASP A 41 19.68 3.71 -13.23
CA ASP A 41 18.51 4.32 -12.63
C ASP A 41 18.88 5.48 -11.69
N THR A 42 18.10 6.56 -11.75
CA THR A 42 18.27 7.70 -10.83
C THR A 42 17.73 7.36 -9.43
N ALA A 43 18.22 8.03 -8.38
CA ALA A 43 17.67 7.82 -7.04
C ALA A 43 16.16 8.14 -7.00
N MET A 44 15.74 9.21 -7.68
CA MET A 44 14.34 9.61 -7.74
C MET A 44 13.48 8.57 -8.47
N GLU A 45 13.95 8.02 -9.59
CA GLU A 45 13.22 6.99 -10.33
C GLU A 45 13.02 5.75 -9.46
N ARG A 46 14.08 5.24 -8.82
CA ARG A 46 13.95 4.04 -7.98
C ARG A 46 13.10 4.30 -6.74
N ALA A 47 13.18 5.48 -6.15
CA ALA A 47 12.30 5.87 -5.03
C ALA A 47 10.83 5.89 -5.47
N ALA A 48 10.52 6.47 -6.63
CA ALA A 48 9.17 6.49 -7.16
C ALA A 48 8.65 5.07 -7.47
N GLN A 49 9.46 4.21 -8.08
CA GLN A 49 9.08 2.83 -8.36
C GLN A 49 8.78 2.04 -7.08
N ASP A 50 9.62 2.18 -6.04
CA ASP A 50 9.38 1.52 -4.75
C ASP A 50 8.04 1.95 -4.12
N MET A 51 7.75 3.25 -4.10
CA MET A 51 6.48 3.78 -3.59
C MET A 51 5.28 3.29 -4.40
N ILE A 52 5.40 3.18 -5.73
CA ILE A 52 4.35 2.62 -6.61
C ILE A 52 4.11 1.14 -6.30
N GLU A 53 5.18 0.34 -6.17
CA GLU A 53 5.12 -1.09 -5.83
C GLU A 53 4.45 -1.30 -4.46
N ARG A 54 4.80 -0.48 -3.47
CA ARG A 54 4.19 -0.48 -2.13
C ARG A 54 2.71 -0.09 -2.18
N ALA A 55 2.36 0.99 -2.87
CA ALA A 55 0.97 1.43 -3.00
C ALA A 55 0.08 0.39 -3.69
N TYR A 56 0.59 -0.24 -4.75
CA TYR A 56 -0.10 -1.33 -5.42
C TYR A 56 -0.34 -2.52 -4.49
N THR A 57 0.64 -2.88 -3.68
CA THR A 57 0.53 -3.99 -2.72
C THR A 57 -0.52 -3.69 -1.65
N VAL A 58 -0.47 -2.50 -1.04
CA VAL A 58 -1.45 -2.05 -0.04
C VAL A 58 -2.86 -2.09 -0.62
N GLY A 59 -3.08 -1.46 -1.78
CA GLY A 59 -4.41 -1.43 -2.42
C GLY A 59 -4.95 -2.82 -2.77
N ARG A 60 -4.08 -3.76 -3.16
CA ARG A 60 -4.48 -5.16 -3.38
C ARG A 60 -4.91 -5.87 -2.10
N MET A 61 -4.20 -5.64 -1.01
CA MET A 61 -4.52 -6.25 0.29
C MET A 61 -5.84 -5.71 0.82
N GLU A 62 -6.03 -4.39 0.81
CA GLU A 62 -7.28 -3.75 1.24
C GLU A 62 -8.48 -4.22 0.41
N SER A 63 -8.31 -4.33 -0.91
CA SER A 63 -9.35 -4.85 -1.81
C SER A 63 -9.69 -6.31 -1.49
N SER A 64 -8.67 -7.15 -1.26
CA SER A 64 -8.88 -8.56 -0.92
C SER A 64 -9.59 -8.72 0.43
N GLU A 65 -9.23 -7.89 1.41
CA GLU A 65 -9.88 -7.88 2.72
C GLU A 65 -11.35 -7.44 2.63
N ALA A 66 -11.65 -6.41 1.83
CA ALA A 66 -13.02 -5.98 1.58
C ALA A 66 -13.87 -7.09 0.93
N VAL A 67 -13.33 -7.79 -0.06
CA VAL A 67 -13.99 -8.93 -0.71
C VAL A 67 -14.22 -10.08 0.28
N ALA A 68 -13.22 -10.43 1.09
CA ALA A 68 -13.34 -11.48 2.09
C ALA A 68 -14.41 -11.14 3.14
N ARG A 69 -14.45 -9.89 3.60
CA ARG A 69 -15.45 -9.40 4.57
C ARG A 69 -16.87 -9.48 4.01
N GLU A 70 -17.07 -9.05 2.77
CA GLU A 70 -18.40 -9.11 2.14
C GLU A 70 -18.84 -10.55 1.87
N THR A 71 -17.91 -11.41 1.44
CA THR A 71 -18.18 -12.84 1.25
C THR A 71 -18.60 -13.50 2.58
N ALA A 72 -17.89 -13.22 3.67
CA ALA A 72 -18.23 -13.73 4.99
C ALA A 72 -19.61 -13.26 5.44
N ARG A 73 -19.99 -12.01 5.16
CA ARG A 73 -21.31 -11.45 5.45
C ARG A 73 -22.43 -12.19 4.72
N ILE A 74 -22.24 -12.44 3.42
CA ILE A 74 -23.22 -13.17 2.59
C ILE A 74 -23.41 -14.59 3.11
N ILE A 75 -22.31 -15.30 3.39
CA ILE A 75 -22.35 -16.67 3.93
C ILE A 75 -23.08 -16.69 5.27
N ALA A 76 -22.73 -15.79 6.19
CA ALA A 76 -23.38 -15.71 7.50
C ALA A 76 -24.88 -15.42 7.40
N GLY A 77 -25.29 -14.53 6.48
CA GLY A 77 -26.70 -14.25 6.21
C GLY A 77 -27.46 -15.43 5.62
N GLY A 78 -26.82 -16.20 4.72
CA GLY A 78 -27.38 -17.43 4.17
C GLY A 78 -27.60 -18.49 5.25
N ILE A 79 -26.60 -18.73 6.10
CA ILE A 79 -26.69 -19.67 7.22
C ILE A 79 -27.81 -19.27 8.19
N ALA A 80 -27.90 -17.99 8.57
CA ALA A 80 -28.93 -17.51 9.47
C ALA A 80 -30.34 -17.76 8.92
N LYS A 81 -30.55 -17.51 7.62
CA LYS A 81 -31.83 -17.73 6.95
C LYS A 81 -32.25 -19.20 6.94
N GLU A 82 -31.32 -20.12 6.64
CA GLU A 82 -31.59 -21.56 6.64
C GLU A 82 -31.96 -22.07 8.05
N LEU A 83 -31.24 -21.59 9.08
CA LEU A 83 -31.54 -21.94 10.47
C LEU A 83 -32.90 -21.40 10.96
N GLU A 84 -33.36 -20.25 10.45
CA GLU A 84 -34.69 -19.72 10.76
C GLU A 84 -35.82 -20.52 10.09
N THR A 85 -35.56 -21.15 8.94
CA THR A 85 -36.54 -22.00 8.25
C THR A 85 -36.70 -23.40 8.86
N ASP A 86 -35.67 -23.94 9.50
CA ASP A 86 -35.70 -25.28 10.15
C ASP A 86 -36.44 -25.31 11.51
N VAL A 87 -36.85 -24.15 12.03
CA VAL A 87 -37.54 -24.01 13.34
C VAL A 87 -39.08 -23.87 13.19
N ARG A 88 -39.62 -24.02 11.97
CA ARG A 88 -41.06 -24.01 11.69
C ARG A 88 -41.59 -25.38 11.25
#